data_AF-A0A3B7LXR6-F1
#
_entry.id   AF-A0A3B7LXR6-F1
#
_cell.length_a   1.000
_cell.length_b   1.000
_cell.length_c   1.000
_cell.angle_alpha   90.00
_cell.angle_beta   90.00
_cell.angle_gamma   90.00
#
_symmetry.space_group_name_H-M   'P 1'
#
loop_
_entity.id
_entity.type
_entity.pdbx_description
1 polymer ?
#
loop_
_entity_poly.entity_id
_entity_poly.type
_entity_poly.pdbx_seq_one_letter_code
_entity_poly.pdbx_strand_id
1 'polypeptide(L)'
;MLPLYIPKETRYLNIPANAPLTEKREAYANQLISPEQKFATIKTVPYEFFQGSGSLSAYPYTVYTFDQKRVKFVENALLSPSTVLTRFDHSQVKLKLPVGQHDIVFVSGAGSHSYFTEIKNVTLEENKDYVIGIDKIPNAKSRVFIAEYEVDPKFKATEPESIVIKKRIVEGVEHANLKKVKVY
;
A
#
# COMPACT_ATOMS: atom_id res chain seq x y z
N MET A 1 22.26 -7.21 16.60
CA MET A 1 21.40 -6.97 15.42
C MET A 1 21.20 -8.30 14.73
N LEU A 2 19.97 -8.81 14.63
CA LEU A 2 19.69 -10.02 13.86
C LEU A 2 19.61 -9.65 12.37
N PRO A 3 20.20 -10.44 11.46
CA PRO A 3 20.25 -10.11 10.05
C PRO A 3 18.84 -10.11 9.44
N LEU A 4 18.52 -9.07 8.67
CA LEU A 4 17.37 -9.04 7.78
C LEU A 4 17.60 -10.06 6.66
N TYR A 5 16.84 -11.15 6.66
CA TYR A 5 16.78 -12.06 5.53
C TYR A 5 15.78 -11.51 4.50
N ILE A 6 16.27 -11.20 3.31
CA ILE A 6 15.48 -10.72 2.17
C ILE A 6 15.14 -11.94 1.31
N PRO A 7 13.88 -12.17 0.96
CA PRO A 7 13.46 -13.37 0.24
C PRO A 7 14.06 -13.35 -1.17
N LYS A 8 14.30 -14.54 -1.73
CA LYS A 8 14.87 -14.71 -3.08
C LYS A 8 13.88 -14.38 -4.20
N GLU A 9 12.60 -14.16 -3.89
CA GLU A 9 11.60 -13.76 -4.87
C GLU A 9 11.93 -12.39 -5.48
N THR A 10 11.67 -12.24 -6.78
CA THR A 10 11.89 -10.99 -7.51
C THR A 10 11.12 -9.85 -6.84
N ARG A 11 11.86 -8.90 -6.26
CA ARG A 11 11.30 -7.70 -5.61
C ARG A 11 10.58 -6.78 -6.59
N TYR A 12 10.98 -6.84 -7.85
CA TYR A 12 10.54 -5.92 -8.89
C TYR A 12 9.67 -6.63 -9.92
N LEU A 13 8.69 -5.89 -10.45
CA LEU A 13 7.95 -6.27 -11.63
C LEU A 13 8.87 -6.23 -12.85
N ASN A 14 8.71 -7.20 -13.74
CA ASN A 14 9.45 -7.28 -14.99
C ASN A 14 8.83 -6.31 -16.01
N ILE A 15 9.14 -5.01 -15.88
CA ILE A 15 8.68 -3.95 -16.77
C ILE A 15 9.90 -3.19 -17.29
N PRO A 16 9.93 -2.79 -18.57
CA PRO A 16 10.99 -1.96 -19.10
C PRO A 16 11.20 -0.68 -18.27
N ALA A 17 12.46 -0.37 -17.98
CA ALA A 17 12.85 0.82 -17.22
C ALA A 17 12.29 2.13 -17.81
N ASN A 18 12.16 2.20 -19.14
CA ASN A 18 11.66 3.33 -19.91
C ASN A 18 10.15 3.28 -20.20
N ALA A 19 9.42 2.28 -19.70
CA ALA A 19 7.99 2.20 -19.90
C ALA A 19 7.26 3.45 -19.36
N PRO A 20 6.20 3.93 -20.03
CA PRO A 20 5.39 5.04 -19.55
C PRO A 20 4.85 4.82 -18.14
N LEU A 21 4.62 5.92 -17.40
CA LEU A 21 4.05 5.84 -16.04
C LEU A 21 2.69 5.13 -16.00
N THR A 22 1.88 5.28 -17.05
CA THR A 22 0.58 4.61 -17.17
C THR A 22 0.72 3.08 -17.18
N GLU A 23 1.63 2.55 -18.00
CA GLU A 23 1.93 1.11 -18.08
C GLU A 23 2.48 0.59 -16.75
N LYS A 24 3.38 1.34 -16.11
CA LYS A 24 3.93 0.99 -14.79
C LYS A 24 2.85 0.93 -13.71
N ARG A 25 1.92 1.89 -13.71
CA ARG A 25 0.78 1.93 -12.76
C ARG A 25 -0.17 0.76 -13.01
N GLU A 26 -0.47 0.46 -14.27
CA GLU A 26 -1.35 -0.63 -14.64
C GLU A 26 -0.77 -2.00 -14.25
N ALA A 27 0.50 -2.23 -14.53
CA ALA A 27 1.17 -3.47 -14.15
C ALA A 27 1.28 -3.62 -12.62
N TYR A 28 1.56 -2.53 -11.90
CA TYR A 28 1.50 -2.55 -10.43
C TYR A 28 0.10 -2.88 -9.92
N ALA A 29 -0.94 -2.25 -10.50
CA ALA A 29 -2.33 -2.43 -10.08
C ALA A 29 -2.83 -3.87 -10.31
N ASN A 30 -2.45 -4.52 -11.41
CA ASN A 30 -2.99 -5.82 -11.80
C ASN A 30 -2.17 -7.03 -11.28
N GLN A 31 -1.02 -6.82 -10.62
CA GLN A 31 -0.05 -7.89 -10.36
C GLN A 31 -0.54 -9.06 -9.49
N LEU A 32 -1.63 -8.89 -8.72
CA LEU A 32 -2.16 -9.92 -7.81
C LEU A 32 -3.41 -10.62 -8.35
N ILE A 33 -3.89 -10.22 -9.52
CA ILE A 33 -5.11 -10.78 -10.12
C ILE A 33 -4.78 -11.44 -11.46
N SER A 34 -5.53 -12.49 -11.79
CA SER A 34 -5.55 -13.05 -13.13
C SER A 34 -6.53 -12.28 -14.03
N PRO A 35 -6.40 -12.34 -15.36
CA PRO A 35 -7.43 -11.84 -16.26
C PRO A 35 -8.81 -12.40 -15.87
N GLU A 36 -9.83 -11.56 -15.89
CA GLU A 36 -11.24 -11.89 -15.55
C GLU A 36 -11.51 -12.24 -14.07
N GLN A 37 -10.48 -12.29 -13.21
CA GLN A 37 -10.68 -12.52 -11.79
C GLN A 37 -11.43 -11.35 -11.15
N LYS A 38 -12.48 -11.66 -10.37
CA LYS A 38 -13.20 -10.68 -9.55
C LYS A 38 -12.26 -10.03 -8.54
N PHE A 39 -12.34 -8.71 -8.42
CA PHE A 39 -11.42 -7.96 -7.58
C PHE A 39 -12.10 -6.84 -6.79
N ALA A 40 -11.44 -6.45 -5.71
CA ALA A 40 -11.57 -5.17 -5.03
C ALA A 40 -10.33 -4.32 -5.31
N THR A 41 -10.35 -3.04 -4.93
CA THR A 41 -9.13 -2.22 -4.96
C THR A 41 -8.77 -1.69 -3.58
N ILE A 42 -7.48 -1.46 -3.35
CA ILE A 42 -7.00 -0.80 -2.14
C ILE A 42 -5.95 0.27 -2.48
N LYS A 43 -5.98 1.38 -1.75
CA LYS A 43 -4.93 2.40 -1.72
C LYS A 43 -4.76 2.99 -0.31
N THR A 44 -3.84 3.92 -0.13
CA THR A 44 -3.64 4.61 1.15
C THR A 44 -4.22 6.02 1.12
N VAL A 45 -4.80 6.48 2.23
CA VAL A 45 -5.24 7.88 2.38
C VAL A 45 -4.06 8.80 2.03
N PRO A 46 -4.23 9.79 1.14
CA PRO A 46 -3.13 10.62 0.64
C PRO A 46 -2.70 11.70 1.65
N TYR A 47 -2.33 11.30 2.87
CA TYR A 47 -1.94 12.25 3.91
C TYR A 47 -0.75 13.11 3.47
N GLU A 48 -0.84 14.42 3.72
CA GLU A 48 0.19 15.39 3.33
C GLU A 48 1.58 15.02 3.85
N PHE A 49 1.68 14.48 5.06
CA PHE A 49 2.97 14.11 5.66
C PHE A 49 3.69 12.96 4.92
N PHE A 50 2.99 12.22 4.04
CA PHE A 50 3.58 11.22 3.15
C PHE A 50 4.04 11.79 1.79
N GLN A 51 3.71 13.04 1.49
CA GLN A 51 4.02 13.68 0.20
C GLN A 51 5.42 14.29 0.16
N GLY A 52 6.13 14.34 1.29
CA GLY A 52 7.47 14.91 1.37
C GLY A 52 8.51 14.09 0.58
N SER A 53 9.46 14.78 -0.07
CA SER A 53 10.60 14.17 -0.76
C SER A 53 11.87 14.26 0.09
N GLY A 54 12.46 13.11 0.44
CA GLY A 54 13.65 13.07 1.29
C GLY A 54 13.88 11.69 1.93
N SER A 55 15.12 11.40 2.32
CA SER A 55 15.47 10.13 2.99
C SER A 55 14.83 9.98 4.38
N LEU A 56 14.41 11.10 4.99
CA LEU A 56 13.73 11.15 6.28
C LEU A 56 12.20 11.26 6.18
N SER A 57 11.66 11.44 4.97
CA SER A 57 10.22 11.53 4.75
C SER A 57 9.51 10.26 5.22
N ALA A 58 8.30 10.44 5.73
CA ALA A 58 7.46 9.31 6.09
C ALA A 58 7.08 8.51 4.83
N TYR A 59 7.09 7.19 4.96
CA TYR A 59 6.67 6.28 3.92
C TYR A 59 5.20 5.92 4.11
N PRO A 60 4.35 6.17 3.10
CA PRO A 60 2.95 5.78 3.16
C PRO A 60 2.80 4.27 3.32
N TYR A 61 1.65 3.87 3.85
CA TYR A 61 1.27 2.47 3.91
C TYR A 61 1.21 1.91 2.49
N THR A 62 1.88 0.79 2.25
CA THR A 62 1.83 0.05 0.99
C THR A 62 1.67 -1.43 1.29
N VAL A 63 0.96 -2.16 0.44
CA VAL A 63 0.83 -3.61 0.62
C VAL A 63 2.20 -4.25 0.40
N TYR A 64 2.67 -5.00 1.39
CA TYR A 64 3.94 -5.71 1.38
C TYR A 64 3.75 -7.18 1.01
N THR A 65 2.80 -7.85 1.66
CA THR A 65 2.35 -9.19 1.29
C THR A 65 0.83 -9.28 1.27
N PHE A 66 0.32 -10.16 0.41
CA PHE A 66 -1.08 -10.54 0.29
C PHE A 66 -1.14 -12.06 0.22
N ASP A 67 -1.84 -12.69 1.17
CA ASP A 67 -1.84 -14.16 1.36
C ASP A 67 -0.42 -14.75 1.33
N GLN A 68 0.48 -14.13 2.10
CA GLN A 68 1.91 -14.49 2.22
C GLN A 68 2.74 -14.32 0.94
N LYS A 69 2.13 -13.97 -0.20
CA LYS A 69 2.85 -13.65 -1.44
C LYS A 69 3.36 -12.21 -1.41
N ARG A 70 4.60 -12.01 -1.84
CA ARG A 70 5.20 -10.67 -1.88
C ARG A 70 4.56 -9.81 -2.98
N VAL A 71 4.12 -8.61 -2.59
CA VAL A 71 3.76 -7.57 -3.55
C VAL A 71 5.04 -6.94 -4.10
N LYS A 72 5.15 -6.93 -5.43
CA LYS A 72 6.31 -6.43 -6.16
C LYS A 72 6.17 -4.93 -6.40
N PHE A 73 7.31 -4.25 -6.39
CA PHE A 73 7.41 -2.84 -6.75
C PHE A 73 7.81 -2.70 -8.21
N VAL A 74 7.55 -1.54 -8.82
CA VAL A 74 8.17 -1.23 -10.11
C VAL A 74 9.59 -0.75 -9.83
N GLU A 75 10.57 -1.25 -10.59
CA GLU A 75 11.95 -0.82 -10.39
C GLU A 75 12.13 0.66 -10.76
N ASN A 76 12.82 1.39 -9.89
CA ASN A 76 13.18 2.78 -10.14
C ASN A 76 14.48 2.82 -10.93
N ALA A 77 14.39 3.12 -12.22
CA ALA A 77 15.57 3.35 -13.04
C ALA A 77 16.22 4.70 -12.65
N LEU A 78 17.42 4.64 -12.06
CA LEU A 78 18.21 5.84 -11.73
C LEU A 78 18.43 6.76 -12.95
N LEU A 79 18.45 6.19 -14.16
CA LEU A 79 18.73 6.89 -15.42
C LEU A 79 17.48 7.46 -16.12
N SER A 80 16.27 7.26 -15.58
CA SER A 80 15.03 7.76 -16.20
C SER A 80 14.02 8.27 -15.16
N PRO A 81 14.38 9.35 -14.43
CA PRO A 81 13.58 9.86 -13.31
C PRO A 81 12.15 10.28 -13.67
N SER A 82 11.88 10.66 -14.92
CA SER A 82 10.54 11.02 -15.41
C SER A 82 9.56 9.83 -15.48
N THR A 83 10.06 8.60 -15.37
CA THR A 83 9.26 7.37 -15.44
C THR A 83 9.25 6.60 -14.13
N VAL A 84 9.80 7.17 -13.05
CA VAL A 84 9.89 6.55 -11.73
C VAL A 84 8.54 6.64 -11.01
N LEU A 85 8.06 5.53 -10.45
CA LEU A 85 6.98 5.57 -9.47
C LEU A 85 7.59 5.82 -8.09
N THR A 86 7.25 6.97 -7.52
CA THR A 86 7.64 7.25 -6.14
C THR A 86 6.90 6.32 -5.18
N ARG A 87 7.35 6.23 -3.93
CA ARG A 87 6.62 5.47 -2.91
C ARG A 87 5.23 6.04 -2.66
N PHE A 88 5.09 7.37 -2.79
CA PHE A 88 3.79 8.03 -2.74
C PHE A 88 2.91 7.59 -3.93
N ASP A 89 3.44 7.58 -5.15
CA ASP A 89 2.70 7.06 -6.32
C ASP A 89 2.20 5.63 -6.07
N HIS A 90 3.08 4.73 -5.60
CA HIS A 90 2.69 3.35 -5.28
C HIS A 90 1.55 3.29 -4.26
N SER A 91 1.56 4.16 -3.25
CA SER A 91 0.49 4.20 -2.24
C SER A 91 -0.84 4.73 -2.77
N GLN A 92 -0.82 5.46 -3.89
CA GLN A 92 -2.00 6.07 -4.49
C GLN A 92 -2.57 5.28 -5.67
N VAL A 93 -1.79 4.38 -6.28
CA VAL A 93 -2.31 3.42 -7.25
C VAL A 93 -3.25 2.45 -6.55
N LYS A 94 -4.46 2.32 -7.10
CA LYS A 94 -5.47 1.33 -6.68
C LYS A 94 -4.97 -0.09 -7.02
N LEU A 95 -4.34 -0.75 -6.06
CA LEU A 95 -3.91 -2.14 -6.21
C LEU A 95 -5.14 -3.05 -6.22
N LYS A 96 -5.28 -3.87 -7.27
CA LYS A 96 -6.37 -4.83 -7.36
C LYS A 96 -6.04 -6.06 -6.53
N LEU A 97 -6.97 -6.45 -5.69
CA LEU A 97 -6.89 -7.60 -4.81
C LEU A 97 -8.01 -8.58 -5.15
N PRO A 98 -7.74 -9.90 -5.18
CA PRO A 98 -8.80 -10.90 -5.21
C PRO A 98 -9.88 -10.65 -4.15
N VAL A 99 -11.13 -10.97 -4.49
CA VAL A 99 -12.25 -10.97 -3.54
C VAL A 99 -12.20 -12.20 -2.63
N GLY A 100 -12.77 -12.08 -1.44
CA GLY A 100 -12.77 -13.14 -0.43
C GLY A 100 -12.10 -12.73 0.87
N GLN A 101 -11.74 -13.71 1.68
CA GLN A 101 -11.09 -13.50 2.98
C GLN A 101 -9.58 -13.67 2.84
N HIS A 102 -8.81 -12.67 3.26
CA HIS A 102 -7.37 -12.58 3.01
C HIS A 102 -6.58 -12.08 4.21
N ASP A 103 -5.30 -12.47 4.26
CA ASP A 103 -4.32 -11.91 5.17
C ASP A 103 -3.45 -10.89 4.43
N ILE A 104 -3.32 -9.69 5.01
CA ILE A 104 -2.61 -8.57 4.37
C ILE A 104 -1.56 -8.02 5.34
N VAL A 105 -0.33 -7.85 4.86
CA VAL A 105 0.71 -7.12 5.58
C VAL A 105 1.00 -5.83 4.85
N PHE A 106 0.91 -4.72 5.57
CA PHE A 106 1.32 -3.41 5.07
C PHE A 106 2.70 -3.05 5.61
N VAL A 107 3.48 -2.34 4.80
CA VAL A 107 4.71 -1.68 5.22
C VAL A 107 4.53 -0.17 5.19
N SER A 108 4.98 0.48 6.26
CA SER A 108 5.15 1.93 6.37
C SER A 108 6.54 2.21 6.95
N GLY A 109 6.89 3.48 7.14
CA GLY A 109 8.19 3.81 7.72
C GLY A 109 8.42 5.30 7.87
N ALA A 110 9.54 5.64 8.49
CA ALA A 110 10.05 7.00 8.58
C ALA A 110 11.57 6.93 8.78
N GLY A 111 12.32 7.72 8.01
CA GLY A 111 13.78 7.63 7.99
C GLY A 111 14.28 6.23 7.64
N SER A 112 15.22 5.70 8.43
CA SER A 112 15.78 4.36 8.22
C SER A 112 14.93 3.20 8.76
N HIS A 113 13.75 3.48 9.35
CA HIS A 113 12.92 2.47 9.98
C HIS A 113 11.73 2.07 9.10
N SER A 114 11.52 0.76 8.98
CA SER A 114 10.33 0.17 8.36
C SER A 114 9.48 -0.51 9.43
N TYR A 115 8.17 -0.31 9.35
CA TYR A 115 7.18 -0.87 10.27
C TYR A 115 6.22 -1.75 9.49
N PHE A 116 5.94 -2.94 10.01
CA PHE A 116 5.07 -3.91 9.37
C PHE A 116 3.83 -4.13 10.22
N THR A 117 2.67 -4.03 9.57
CA THR A 117 1.37 -4.21 10.22
C THR A 117 0.64 -5.33 9.52
N GLU A 118 0.38 -6.42 10.25
CA GLU A 118 -0.40 -7.56 9.80
C GLU A 118 -1.87 -7.36 10.17
N ILE A 119 -2.75 -7.58 9.19
CA ILE A 119 -4.19 -7.62 9.36
C ILE A 119 -4.68 -8.95 8.78
N LYS A 120 -5.32 -9.76 9.63
CA LYS A 120 -5.81 -11.08 9.24
C LYS A 120 -7.28 -11.06 8.90
N ASN A 121 -7.71 -12.03 8.09
CA ASN A 121 -9.13 -12.32 7.85
C ASN A 121 -9.93 -11.13 7.26
N VAL A 122 -9.28 -10.27 6.47
CA VAL A 122 -9.93 -9.13 5.81
C VAL A 122 -10.85 -9.64 4.72
N THR A 123 -12.13 -9.32 4.79
CA THR A 123 -13.11 -9.70 3.77
C THR A 123 -13.24 -8.59 2.72
N LEU A 124 -12.95 -8.92 1.46
CA LEU A 124 -12.99 -8.02 0.33
C LEU A 124 -14.13 -8.41 -0.62
N GLU A 125 -15.05 -7.47 -0.84
CA GLU A 125 -16.19 -7.62 -1.76
C GLU A 125 -15.88 -7.11 -3.17
N GLU A 126 -16.53 -7.71 -4.17
CA GLU A 126 -16.37 -7.38 -5.59
C GLU A 126 -16.73 -5.93 -5.90
N ASN A 127 -15.93 -5.28 -6.76
CA ASN A 127 -16.13 -3.90 -7.22
C ASN A 127 -16.18 -2.84 -6.10
N LYS A 128 -15.58 -3.13 -4.95
CA LYS A 128 -15.41 -2.17 -3.86
C LYS A 128 -14.01 -1.53 -3.89
N ASP A 129 -13.99 -0.24 -3.55
CA ASP A 129 -12.78 0.53 -3.32
C ASP A 129 -12.53 0.67 -1.82
N TYR A 130 -11.35 0.24 -1.39
CA TYR A 130 -10.91 0.34 -0.01
C TYR A 130 -9.75 1.33 0.14
N VAL A 131 -9.67 1.93 1.32
CA VAL A 131 -8.56 2.78 1.72
C VAL A 131 -7.97 2.31 3.04
N ILE A 132 -6.66 2.38 3.13
CA ILE A 132 -5.91 2.20 4.38
C ILE A 132 -5.68 3.58 4.97
N GLY A 133 -6.08 3.76 6.22
CA GLY A 133 -5.83 4.99 6.96
C GLY A 133 -5.27 4.72 8.34
N ILE A 134 -4.95 5.82 9.02
CA ILE A 134 -4.44 5.78 10.39
C ILE A 134 -5.24 6.69 11.31
N ASP A 135 -5.61 6.15 12.46
CA ASP A 135 -6.08 6.91 13.59
C ASP A 135 -4.87 7.26 14.46
N LYS A 136 -4.54 8.55 14.52
CA LYS A 136 -3.54 9.06 15.46
C LYS A 136 -4.21 9.23 16.82
N ILE A 137 -3.80 8.42 17.80
CA ILE A 137 -4.34 8.47 19.15
C ILE A 137 -3.33 9.21 20.04
N PRO A 138 -3.71 10.31 20.70
CA PRO A 138 -2.84 10.98 21.66
C PRO A 138 -2.35 10.01 22.73
N ASN A 139 -1.05 10.03 23.02
CA ASN A 139 -0.40 9.21 24.05
C ASN A 139 -0.54 7.68 23.87
N ALA A 140 -0.91 7.20 22.68
CA ALA A 140 -0.95 5.78 22.36
C ALA A 140 -0.35 5.52 20.98
N LYS A 141 -0.13 4.24 20.66
CA LYS A 141 0.28 3.86 19.31
C LYS A 141 -0.85 4.14 18.33
N SER A 142 -0.48 4.64 17.15
CA SER A 142 -1.41 4.79 16.03
C SER A 142 -2.08 3.46 15.72
N ARG A 143 -3.34 3.53 15.28
CA ARG A 143 -4.08 2.36 14.82
C ARG A 143 -4.35 2.46 13.33
N VAL A 144 -4.24 1.35 12.63
CA VAL A 144 -4.52 1.23 11.20
C VAL A 144 -5.96 0.75 11.03
N PHE A 145 -6.64 1.29 10.02
CA PHE A 145 -7.96 0.83 9.59
C PHE A 145 -7.98 0.55 8.08
N ILE A 146 -8.91 -0.30 7.66
CA ILE A 146 -9.30 -0.46 6.26
C ILE A 146 -10.77 -0.10 6.15
N ALA A 147 -11.13 0.73 5.18
CA ALA A 147 -12.50 1.19 5.01
C ALA A 147 -12.91 1.31 3.55
N GLU A 148 -14.20 1.07 3.29
CA GLU A 148 -14.87 1.53 2.08
C GLU A 148 -14.89 3.06 2.08
N TYR A 149 -14.63 3.66 0.93
CA TYR A 149 -14.59 5.11 0.79
C TYR A 149 -15.23 5.58 -0.53
N GLU A 150 -15.63 6.84 -0.55
CA GLU A 150 -15.94 7.57 -1.77
C GLU A 150 -15.01 8.78 -1.91
N VAL A 151 -14.87 9.26 -3.14
CA VAL A 151 -14.12 10.49 -3.43
C VAL A 151 -15.06 11.68 -3.38
N ASP A 152 -14.79 12.66 -2.53
CA ASP A 152 -15.47 13.97 -2.59
C ASP A 152 -14.85 14.79 -3.75
N PRO A 153 -15.64 15.11 -4.80
CA PRO A 153 -15.12 15.82 -5.97
C PRO A 153 -14.76 17.28 -5.70
N LYS A 154 -15.08 17.83 -4.52
CA LYS A 154 -14.69 19.20 -4.13
C LYS A 154 -13.20 19.33 -3.83
N PHE A 155 -12.55 18.23 -3.47
CA PHE A 155 -11.13 18.19 -3.13
C PHE A 155 -10.33 17.50 -4.23
N LYS A 156 -9.03 17.80 -4.33
CA LYS A 156 -8.15 17.08 -5.26
C LYS A 156 -8.00 15.64 -4.77
N ALA A 157 -7.89 14.68 -5.70
CA ALA A 157 -7.73 13.26 -5.35
C ALA A 157 -6.47 12.94 -4.51
N THR A 158 -5.52 13.87 -4.43
CA THR A 158 -4.30 13.80 -3.62
C THR A 158 -4.43 14.47 -2.25
N GLU A 159 -5.58 15.08 -1.96
CA GLU A 159 -5.88 15.69 -0.66
C GLU A 159 -6.57 14.66 0.24
N PRO A 160 -6.17 14.51 1.52
CA PRO A 160 -6.80 13.56 2.44
C PRO A 160 -8.32 13.78 2.57
N GLU A 161 -8.76 15.03 2.48
CA GLU A 161 -10.16 15.46 2.53
C GLU A 161 -11.00 14.90 1.38
N SER A 162 -10.37 14.51 0.27
CA SER A 162 -11.06 13.81 -0.83
C SER A 162 -11.57 12.44 -0.42
N ILE A 163 -11.08 11.84 0.67
CA ILE A 163 -11.48 10.50 1.11
C ILE A 163 -12.61 10.59 2.14
N VAL A 164 -13.84 10.29 1.70
CA VAL A 164 -15.00 10.18 2.58
C VAL A 164 -15.19 8.73 3.00
N ILE A 165 -14.86 8.43 4.26
CA ILE A 165 -15.02 7.09 4.83
C ILE A 165 -16.51 6.75 4.96
N LYS A 166 -16.92 5.60 4.40
CA LYS A 166 -18.29 5.09 4.48
C LYS A 166 -18.45 4.04 5.56
N LYS A 167 -17.59 3.01 5.51
CA LYS A 167 -17.66 1.86 6.42
C LYS A 167 -16.26 1.33 6.67
N ARG A 168 -15.89 1.21 7.94
CA ARG A 168 -14.67 0.52 8.35
C ARG A 168 -14.95 -0.98 8.34
N ILE A 169 -14.16 -1.74 7.59
CA ILE A 169 -14.21 -3.21 7.58
C ILE A 169 -13.15 -3.82 8.50
N VAL A 170 -12.14 -3.01 8.86
CA VAL A 170 -11.12 -3.32 9.86
C VAL A 170 -10.87 -2.07 10.67
N GLU A 171 -10.79 -2.21 11.98
CA GLU A 171 -10.41 -1.14 12.91
C GLU A 171 -9.61 -1.69 14.08
N GLY A 172 -8.98 -0.78 14.84
CA GLY A 172 -8.35 -1.15 16.10
C GLY A 172 -6.97 -1.82 15.99
N VAL A 173 -6.45 -2.07 14.78
CA VAL A 173 -5.18 -2.77 14.60
C VAL A 173 -4.01 -1.86 14.96
N GLU A 174 -3.19 -2.28 15.92
CA GLU A 174 -2.00 -1.54 16.32
C GLU A 174 -0.99 -1.45 15.16
N HIS A 175 -0.55 -0.23 14.85
CA HIS A 175 0.55 0.00 13.91
C HIS A 175 1.83 -0.70 14.40
N ALA A 176 2.55 -1.33 13.48
CA ALA A 176 3.80 -2.05 13.76
C ALA A 176 3.62 -3.27 14.69
N ASN A 177 2.46 -3.94 14.62
CA ASN A 177 2.18 -5.13 15.44
C ASN A 177 3.07 -6.34 15.07
N LEU A 178 3.65 -6.37 13.86
CA LEU A 178 4.52 -7.44 13.42
C LEU A 178 5.98 -7.14 13.78
N LYS A 179 6.40 -7.59 14.97
CA LYS A 179 7.75 -7.36 15.52
C LYS A 179 8.88 -8.11 14.78
N LYS A 180 8.53 -9.16 14.01
CA LYS A 180 9.47 -9.96 13.20
C LYS A 180 8.80 -10.31 11.89
N VAL A 181 9.28 -9.76 10.78
CA VAL A 181 8.86 -10.20 9.46
C VAL A 181 9.61 -11.48 9.14
N LYS A 182 8.92 -12.63 9.16
CA LYS A 182 9.41 -13.82 8.46
C LYS A 182 9.13 -13.58 6.98
N VAL A 183 10.16 -13.18 6.26
CA VAL A 183 10.08 -13.13 4.81
C VAL A 183 10.53 -14.50 4.30
N TYR A 184 9.60 -15.26 3.72
CA TYR A 184 9.86 -16.57 3.12
C TYR A 184 10.48 -16.39 1.74
#